data_AF-X1AVQ4-F1
#
_entry.id   AF-X1AVQ4-F1
#
_cell.length_a   1.000
_cell.length_b   1.000
_cell.length_c   1.000
_cell.angle_alpha   90.00
_cell.angle_beta   90.00
_cell.angle_gamma   90.00
#
_symmetry.space_group_name_H-M   'P 1'
#
loop_
_entity.id
_entity.type
_entity.pdbx_description
1 polymer ?
#
loop_
_entity_poly.entity_id
_entity_poly.type
_entity_poly.pdbx_seq_one_letter_code
_entity_poly.pdbx_strand_id
1 'polypeptide(L)'
;MNIQEKEIPDIDLKKTVEQGKKEKMDKIAEYINTNMDKIKHKIVIISGKGGVGKTTVAVNLAFSLVSIGLRVGILDVDITGPNVLKMLGID
;
A
#
# COMPACT_ATOMS: atom_id res chain seq x y z
N MET A 1 51.97 -29.18 -7.38
CA MET A 1 50.54 -28.82 -7.53
C MET A 1 50.41 -27.39 -7.05
N ASN A 2 50.14 -26.45 -7.96
CA ASN A 2 50.14 -25.01 -7.65
C ASN A 2 48.71 -24.60 -7.28
N ILE A 3 48.45 -24.37 -5.99
CA ILE A 3 47.16 -23.87 -5.52
C ILE A 3 47.26 -22.35 -5.64
N GLN A 4 46.72 -21.78 -6.73
CA GLN A 4 46.53 -20.33 -6.83
C GLN A 4 45.48 -19.94 -5.79
N GLU A 5 45.87 -19.16 -4.78
CA GLU A 5 44.95 -18.42 -3.94
C GLU A 5 44.12 -17.51 -4.86
N LYS A 6 42.88 -17.91 -5.14
CA LYS A 6 41.90 -17.01 -5.74
C LYS A 6 41.57 -15.97 -4.68
N GLU A 7 42.06 -14.76 -4.88
CA GLU A 7 41.65 -13.58 -4.13
C GLU A 7 40.11 -13.50 -4.18
N ILE A 8 39.49 -13.56 -3.00
CA ILE A 8 38.04 -13.45 -2.88
C ILE A 8 37.72 -12.00 -3.22
N PRO A 9 36.89 -11.72 -4.25
CA PRO A 9 36.61 -10.34 -4.64
C PRO A 9 36.03 -9.58 -3.46
N ASP A 10 36.54 -8.37 -3.21
CA ASP A 10 36.00 -7.47 -2.20
C ASP A 10 34.52 -7.17 -2.51
N ILE A 11 33.62 -7.79 -1.74
CA ILE A 11 32.19 -7.57 -1.86
C ILE A 11 31.86 -6.25 -1.18
N ASP A 12 31.40 -5.28 -1.97
CA ASP A 12 30.74 -4.09 -1.42
C ASP A 12 29.40 -4.51 -0.80
N LEU A 13 29.44 -4.78 0.50
CA LEU A 13 28.30 -5.20 1.28
C LEU A 13 27.17 -4.16 1.27
N LYS A 14 27.50 -2.85 1.19
CA LYS A 14 26.48 -1.78 1.15
C LYS A 14 25.72 -1.83 -0.16
N LYS A 15 26.43 -1.94 -1.28
CA LYS A 15 25.84 -2.04 -2.62
C LYS A 15 24.97 -3.29 -2.75
N THR A 16 25.42 -4.42 -2.19
CA THR A 16 24.66 -5.67 -2.18
C THR A 16 23.37 -5.56 -1.37
N VAL A 17 23.40 -4.93 -0.19
CA VAL A 17 22.22 -4.69 0.64
C VAL A 17 21.24 -3.72 -0.03
N GLU A 18 21.74 -2.68 -0.68
CA GLU A 18 20.92 -1.69 -1.38
C GLU A 18 20.22 -2.30 -2.61
N GLN A 19 20.95 -3.11 -3.38
CA GLN A 19 20.41 -3.87 -4.50
C GLN A 19 19.29 -4.83 -4.04
N GLY A 20 19.51 -5.59 -2.97
CA GLY A 20 18.47 -6.49 -2.42
C GLY A 20 17.23 -5.74 -1.90
N LYS A 21 17.39 -4.54 -1.32
CA LYS A 21 16.27 -3.69 -0.94
C LYS A 21 15.49 -3.21 -2.16
N LYS A 22 16.18 -2.75 -3.20
CA LYS A 22 15.57 -2.28 -4.45
C LYS A 22 14.76 -3.37 -5.13
N GLU A 23 15.34 -4.56 -5.30
CA GLU A 23 14.64 -5.71 -5.89
C GLU A 23 13.38 -6.09 -5.12
N LYS A 24 13.42 -6.01 -3.78
CA LYS A 24 12.25 -6.26 -2.95
C LYS A 24 11.18 -5.18 -3.16
N MET A 25 11.57 -3.91 -3.24
CA MET A 25 10.64 -2.81 -3.50
C MET A 25 10.01 -2.90 -4.89
N ASP A 26 10.79 -3.25 -5.91
CA ASP A 26 10.30 -3.43 -7.28
C ASP A 26 9.24 -4.53 -7.34
N LYS A 27 9.49 -5.67 -6.67
CA LYS A 27 8.49 -6.75 -6.55
C LYS A 27 7.21 -6.32 -5.82
N ILE A 28 7.33 -5.51 -4.75
CA ILE A 28 6.17 -4.98 -4.04
C ILE A 28 5.38 -4.03 -4.95
N ALA A 29 6.06 -3.15 -5.67
CA ALA A 29 5.42 -2.20 -6.59
C ALA A 29 4.69 -2.92 -7.72
N GLU A 30 5.30 -3.95 -8.31
CA GLU A 30 4.67 -4.80 -9.31
C GLU A 30 3.40 -5.46 -8.76
N TYR A 31 3.48 -6.08 -7.58
CA TYR A 31 2.32 -6.69 -6.92
C TYR A 31 1.18 -5.70 -6.64
N ILE A 32 1.51 -4.49 -6.19
CA ILE A 32 0.53 -3.42 -5.99
C ILE A 32 -0.13 -3.07 -7.32
N ASN A 33 0.65 -2.81 -8.37
CA ASN A 33 0.12 -2.44 -9.68
C ASN A 33 -0.81 -3.52 -10.24
N THR A 34 -0.39 -4.79 -10.24
CA THR A 34 -1.20 -5.90 -10.73
C THR A 34 -2.54 -6.04 -9.99
N ASN A 35 -2.58 -5.75 -8.69
CA ASN A 35 -3.84 -5.80 -7.93
C ASN A 35 -4.69 -4.55 -8.14
N MET A 36 -4.07 -3.37 -8.20
CA MET A 36 -4.76 -2.10 -8.40
C MET A 36 -5.32 -1.96 -9.82
N ASP A 37 -4.81 -2.70 -10.81
CA ASP A 37 -5.36 -2.76 -12.18
C ASP A 37 -6.75 -3.42 -12.23
N LYS A 38 -7.08 -4.28 -11.26
CA LYS A 38 -8.41 -4.90 -11.14
C LYS A 38 -9.47 -3.91 -10.67
N ILE A 39 -9.06 -2.75 -10.15
CA ILE A 39 -9.93 -1.72 -9.58
C ILE A 39 -10.16 -0.62 -10.62
N LYS A 40 -11.36 -0.58 -11.20
CA LYS A 40 -11.72 0.36 -12.28
C LYS A 40 -11.66 1.83 -11.86
N HIS A 41 -12.11 2.15 -10.65
CA HIS A 41 -12.19 3.52 -10.15
C HIS A 41 -11.52 3.62 -8.78
N LYS A 42 -10.65 4.61 -8.62
CA LYS A 42 -9.85 4.85 -7.42
C LYS A 42 -10.14 6.29 -6.96
N ILE A 43 -10.88 6.43 -5.87
CA ILE A 43 -11.31 7.73 -5.34
C ILE A 43 -10.52 8.01 -4.06
N VAL A 44 -9.83 9.14 -4.03
CA VAL A 44 -9.03 9.57 -2.88
C VAL A 44 -9.75 10.71 -2.18
N ILE A 45 -10.00 10.58 -0.88
CA ILE A 45 -10.67 11.58 -0.06
C ILE A 45 -9.66 12.13 0.93
N ILE A 46 -9.37 13.43 0.82
CA ILE A 46 -8.39 14.15 1.64
C ILE A 46 -9.02 15.38 2.30
N SER A 47 -8.48 15.79 3.44
CA SER A 47 -8.88 17.04 4.13
C SER A 47 -7.67 17.78 4.67
N GLY A 48 -7.71 19.12 4.61
CA GLY A 48 -6.63 19.97 5.12
C GLY A 48 -6.64 20.18 6.64
N LYS A 49 -7.68 19.74 7.35
CA LYS A 49 -7.85 19.87 8.80
C LYS A 49 -8.53 18.62 9.38
N GLY A 50 -8.33 18.38 10.67
CA GLY A 50 -9.03 17.33 11.44
C GLY A 50 -10.49 17.69 11.72
N GLY A 51 -11.34 16.68 11.89
CA GLY A 51 -12.74 16.88 12.30
C GLY A 51 -13.71 17.35 11.21
N VAL A 52 -13.28 17.52 9.96
CA VAL A 52 -14.15 18.00 8.86
C VAL A 52 -15.08 16.93 8.28
N GLY A 53 -15.12 15.73 8.86
CA GLY A 53 -15.98 14.64 8.39
C GLY A 53 -15.43 13.84 7.19
N LYS A 54 -14.12 13.88 6.92
CA LYS A 54 -13.46 13.11 5.85
C LYS A 54 -13.89 11.63 5.81
N THR A 55 -13.84 10.97 6.98
CA THR A 55 -14.23 9.56 7.13
C THR A 55 -15.73 9.36 6.92
N THR A 56 -16.56 10.27 7.43
CA THR A 56 -18.01 10.24 7.24
C THR A 56 -18.38 10.32 5.77
N VAL A 57 -17.73 11.19 5.00
CA VAL A 57 -17.93 11.30 3.55
C VAL A 57 -17.48 10.02 2.85
N ALA A 58 -16.32 9.46 3.21
CA ALA A 58 -15.79 8.24 2.62
C ALA A 58 -16.74 7.04 2.81
N VAL A 59 -17.22 6.83 4.03
CA VAL A 59 -18.12 5.72 4.35
C VAL A 59 -19.47 5.87 3.65
N ASN A 60 -20.09 7.05 3.69
CA ASN A 60 -21.39 7.28 3.02
C ASN A 60 -21.30 7.20 1.50
N LEU A 61 -20.20 7.67 0.90
CA LEU A 61 -19.97 7.50 -0.53
C LEU A 61 -19.84 6.00 -0.87
N ALA A 62 -19.12 5.22 -0.07
CA ALA A 62 -19.00 3.79 -0.27
C ALA A 62 -20.36 3.09 -0.19
N PHE A 63 -21.17 3.37 0.83
CA PHE A 63 -22.54 2.85 0.95
C PHE A 63 -23.43 3.25 -0.23
N SER A 64 -23.33 4.49 -0.71
CA SER A 64 -24.13 4.97 -1.85
C SER A 64 -23.73 4.27 -3.16
N LEU A 65 -22.46 3.97 -3.35
CA LEU A 65 -21.99 3.21 -4.52
C LEU A 65 -22.40 1.73 -4.42
N VAL A 66 -22.39 1.15 -3.23
CA VAL A 66 -22.90 -0.20 -2.99
C VAL A 66 -24.41 -0.27 -3.23
N SER A 67 -25.19 0.73 -2.81
CA SER A 67 -26.65 0.74 -2.95
C SER A 67 -27.11 0.76 -4.42
N ILE A 68 -26.27 1.26 -5.34
CA ILE A 68 -26.52 1.19 -6.79
C ILE A 68 -25.91 -0.07 -7.45
N GLY A 69 -25.49 -1.05 -6.66
CA GLY A 69 -25.04 -2.37 -7.13
C GLY A 69 -23.55 -2.47 -7.49
N LEU A 70 -22.71 -1.49 -7.12
CA LEU A 70 -21.27 -1.56 -7.40
C LEU A 70 -20.52 -2.34 -6.31
N ARG A 71 -19.43 -3.01 -6.72
CA ARG A 71 -18.45 -3.58 -5.77
C ARG A 71 -17.52 -2.47 -5.32
N VAL A 72 -17.49 -2.23 -4.01
CA VAL A 72 -16.72 -1.14 -3.40
C VAL A 72 -15.81 -1.71 -2.33
N GLY A 73 -14.56 -1.26 -2.31
CA GLY A 73 -13.64 -1.43 -1.20
C GLY A 73 -13.33 -0.07 -0.57
N ILE A 74 -13.08 -0.05 0.73
CA ILE A 74 -12.62 1.13 1.46
C ILE A 74 -11.27 0.82 2.09
N LEU A 75 -10.34 1.76 1.98
CA LEU A 75 -9.02 1.69 2.58
C LEU A 75 -8.85 2.90 3.48
N ASP A 76 -8.66 2.67 4.77
CA ASP A 76 -8.30 3.72 5.72
C ASP A 76 -6.78 3.79 5.81
N VAL A 77 -6.22 4.96 5.52
CA VAL A 77 -4.78 5.25 5.65
C VAL A 77 -4.50 6.16 6.84
N ASP A 78 -5.51 6.49 7.63
CA ASP A 78 -5.40 7.35 8.81
C ASP A 78 -4.83 6.55 10.00
N ILE A 79 -3.65 6.95 10.47
CA ILE A 79 -2.92 6.27 11.56
C ILE A 79 -3.58 6.55 12.93
N THR A 80 -4.39 7.62 13.04
CA THR A 80 -4.90 8.11 14.34
C THR A 80 -6.07 7.31 14.93
N GLY A 81 -6.52 6.25 14.26
CA GLY A 81 -7.44 5.25 14.79
C GLY A 81 -8.39 4.69 13.72
N PRO A 82 -8.91 3.46 13.89
CA PRO A 82 -9.72 2.78 12.87
C PRO A 82 -11.14 3.37 12.81
N ASN A 83 -11.25 4.61 12.35
CA ASN A 83 -12.51 5.35 12.30
C ASN A 83 -13.47 4.74 11.27
N VAL A 84 -12.94 4.19 10.17
CA VAL A 84 -13.74 3.48 9.17
C VAL A 84 -14.37 2.21 9.75
N LEU A 85 -13.59 1.33 10.40
CA LEU A 85 -14.12 0.05 10.92
C LEU A 85 -15.25 0.27 11.92
N LYS A 86 -15.07 1.22 12.85
CA LYS A 86 -16.11 1.62 13.81
C LYS A 86 -17.38 2.12 13.12
N MET A 87 -17.25 2.94 12.07
CA MET A 87 -18.41 3.44 11.31
C MET A 87 -19.11 2.35 10.49
N LEU A 88 -18.41 1.27 10.13
CA LEU A 88 -18.99 0.11 9.46
C LEU A 88 -19.64 -0.89 10.43
N GLY A 89 -19.53 -0.67 11.75
CA GLY A 89 -20.05 -1.60 12.76
C GLY A 89 -19.27 -2.91 12.83
N ILE A 90 -17.99 -2.89 12.49
CA ILE A 90 -17.09 -4.04 12.53
C ILE A 90 -16.15 -3.84 13.74
N ASP A 91 -16.24 -4.74 14.72
CA ASP A 91 -15.38 -4.78 15.91
C ASP A 91 -14.12 -5.64 15.68
#